data_AF-A0A355X449-F1
#
_entry.id   AF-A0A355X449-F1
#
_cell.length_a   1.000
_cell.length_b   1.000
_cell.length_c   1.000
_cell.angle_alpha   90.00
_cell.angle_beta   90.00
_cell.angle_gamma   90.00
#
_symmetry.space_group_name_H-M   'P 1'
#
loop_
_entity.id
_entity.type
_entity.pdbx_description
1 polymer ?
#
loop_
_entity_poly.entity_id
_entity_poly.type
_entity_poly.pdbx_seq_one_letter_code
_entity_poly.pdbx_strand_id
1 'polypeptide(L)'
;MADNENVRKYMKNELRGKRSELKISQEKMAERLGVSAREYSDLENGKRFCSAKSLILYANECDIHDKEKLFTDLGEILRQSEE
;
A
#
# COMPACT_ATOMS: atom_id res chain seq x y z
N MET A 1 5.35 15.22 -10.52
CA MET A 1 6.47 14.22 -10.38
C MET A 1 6.78 13.91 -8.90
N ALA A 2 6.52 14.83 -7.96
CA ALA A 2 6.62 14.61 -6.51
C ALA A 2 5.43 13.81 -5.93
N ASP A 3 4.30 13.90 -6.61
CA ASP A 3 2.98 13.32 -6.31
C ASP A 3 3.06 11.80 -6.13
N ASN A 4 3.83 11.16 -7.01
CA ASN A 4 4.05 9.72 -7.00
C ASN A 4 5.01 9.29 -5.88
N GLU A 5 5.85 10.19 -5.35
CA GLU A 5 6.76 9.86 -4.24
C GLU A 5 6.06 9.83 -2.88
N ASN A 6 5.23 10.84 -2.57
CA ASN A 6 4.50 10.87 -1.30
C ASN A 6 3.51 9.70 -1.19
N VAL A 7 2.79 9.41 -2.28
CA VAL A 7 1.88 8.27 -2.37
C VAL A 7 2.62 6.94 -2.22
N ARG A 8 3.80 6.78 -2.84
CA ARG A 8 4.66 5.59 -2.65
C ARG A 8 5.16 5.46 -1.21
N LYS A 9 5.59 6.56 -0.58
CA LYS A 9 6.09 6.58 0.80
C LYS A 9 5.00 6.19 1.78
N TYR A 10 3.79 6.69 1.58
CA TYR A 10 2.63 6.31 2.37
C TYR A 10 2.35 4.80 2.24
N MET A 11 2.14 4.30 1.01
CA MET A 11 1.80 2.89 0.80
C MET A 11 2.90 1.93 1.26
N LYS A 12 4.17 2.32 1.15
CA LYS A 12 5.29 1.56 1.71
C LYS A 12 5.11 1.32 3.21
N ASN A 13 4.80 2.37 3.96
CA ASN A 13 4.66 2.31 5.41
C ASN A 13 3.39 1.55 5.80
N GLU A 14 2.31 1.81 5.09
CA GLU A 14 1.00 1.16 5.27
C GLU A 14 1.11 -0.37 5.09
N LEU A 15 1.66 -0.83 3.96
CA LEU A 15 1.86 -2.25 3.68
C LEU A 15 2.75 -2.94 4.74
N ARG A 16 3.82 -2.27 5.15
CA ARG A 16 4.76 -2.79 6.17
C ARG A 16 4.11 -2.85 7.56
N GLY A 17 3.35 -1.82 7.92
CA GLY A 17 2.61 -1.74 9.18
C GLY A 17 1.59 -2.87 9.27
N LYS A 18 0.70 -2.95 8.28
CA LYS A 18 -0.34 -3.99 8.23
C LYS A 18 0.25 -5.40 8.21
N ARG A 19 1.31 -5.66 7.45
CA ARG A 19 1.97 -6.98 7.45
C ARG A 19 2.52 -7.33 8.85
N SER A 20 3.09 -6.35 9.54
CA SER A 20 3.64 -6.53 10.89
C SER A 20 2.53 -6.79 11.92
N GLU A 21 1.40 -6.09 11.81
CA GLU A 21 0.19 -6.33 12.62
C GLU A 21 -0.36 -7.75 12.43
N LEU A 22 -0.42 -8.21 11.18
CA LEU A 22 -0.87 -9.56 10.82
C LEU A 22 0.16 -10.65 11.18
N LYS A 23 1.40 -10.28 11.53
CA LYS A 23 2.52 -11.19 11.84
C LYS A 23 2.79 -12.22 10.73
N ILE A 24 2.73 -11.79 9.48
CA ILE A 24 3.00 -12.66 8.31
C ILE A 24 4.29 -12.25 7.57
N SER A 25 4.83 -13.19 6.78
CA SER A 25 6.03 -12.93 5.96
C SER A 25 5.72 -12.07 4.73
N GLN A 26 6.76 -11.55 4.08
CA GLN A 26 6.62 -10.82 2.81
C GLN A 26 6.03 -11.72 1.72
N GLU A 27 6.41 -12.99 1.67
CA GLU A 27 5.86 -13.97 0.72
C GLU A 27 4.37 -14.17 0.94
N LYS A 28 3.93 -14.30 2.21
CA LYS A 28 2.51 -14.52 2.50
C LYS A 28 1.65 -13.31 2.14
N MET A 29 2.16 -12.11 2.36
CA MET A 29 1.45 -10.90 1.94
C MET A 29 1.44 -10.75 0.41
N ALA A 30 2.54 -11.11 -0.27
CA ALA A 30 2.61 -11.12 -1.72
C ALA A 30 1.54 -12.04 -2.34
N GLU A 31 1.34 -13.24 -1.77
CA GLU A 31 0.26 -14.15 -2.16
C GLU A 31 -1.12 -13.49 -2.06
N ARG A 32 -1.43 -12.84 -0.93
CA ARG A 32 -2.72 -12.15 -0.70
C ARG A 32 -2.96 -11.03 -1.70
N LEU A 33 -1.91 -10.29 -2.05
CA LEU A 33 -1.98 -9.19 -3.00
C LEU A 33 -1.87 -9.62 -4.47
N GLY A 34 -1.71 -10.92 -4.72
CA GLY A 34 -1.62 -11.49 -6.07
C GLY A 34 -0.39 -11.00 -6.85
N VAL A 35 0.74 -10.82 -6.17
CA VAL A 35 2.01 -10.33 -6.73
C VAL A 35 3.15 -11.28 -6.40
N SER A 36 4.29 -11.14 -7.09
CA SER A 36 5.51 -11.88 -6.71
C SER A 36 6.12 -11.36 -5.42
N ALA A 37 6.87 -12.19 -4.69
CA ALA A 37 7.59 -11.76 -3.48
C ALA A 37 8.57 -10.61 -3.75
N ARG A 38 9.23 -10.63 -4.92
CA ARG A 38 10.12 -9.53 -5.36
C ARG A 38 9.36 -8.23 -5.53
N GLU A 39 8.22 -8.29 -6.21
CA GLU A 39 7.35 -7.14 -6.41
C GLU A 39 6.87 -6.58 -5.08
N TYR A 40 6.40 -7.44 -4.17
CA TYR A 40 6.00 -7.00 -2.83
C TYR A 40 7.15 -6.35 -2.06
N SER A 41 8.37 -6.90 -2.15
CA SER A 41 9.56 -6.30 -1.56
C SER A 41 9.85 -4.91 -2.14
N ASP A 42 9.65 -4.69 -3.43
CA ASP A 42 9.81 -3.37 -4.04
C ASP A 42 8.75 -2.36 -3.55
N LEU A 43 7.52 -2.83 -3.28
CA LEU A 43 6.45 -2.03 -2.65
C LEU A 43 6.81 -1.63 -1.22
N GLU A 44 7.21 -2.58 -0.37
CA GLU A 44 7.63 -2.32 1.02
C GLU A 44 8.92 -1.51 1.15
N ASN A 45 9.67 -1.35 0.05
CA ASN A 45 10.82 -0.46 0.00
C ASN A 45 10.49 0.91 -0.61
N GLY A 46 9.30 1.09 -1.18
CA GLY A 46 8.83 2.33 -1.80
C GLY A 46 9.44 2.59 -3.18
N LYS A 47 10.04 1.57 -3.81
CA LYS A 47 10.64 1.73 -5.15
C LYS A 47 9.57 2.01 -6.21
N ARG A 48 8.39 1.40 -6.04
CA ARG A 48 7.24 1.56 -6.94
C ARG A 48 5.92 1.52 -6.18
N PHE A 49 4.86 2.00 -6.83
CA PHE A 49 3.50 1.87 -6.34
C PHE A 49 2.88 0.54 -6.77
N CYS A 50 1.82 0.11 -6.06
CA CYS A 50 1.11 -1.12 -6.38
C CYS A 50 0.15 -0.93 -7.56
N SER A 51 -0.24 -2.02 -8.23
CA SER A 51 -1.29 -1.97 -9.25
C SER A 51 -2.65 -1.68 -8.62
N ALA A 52 -3.62 -1.20 -9.40
CA ALA A 52 -5.01 -1.04 -8.93
C ALA A 52 -5.60 -2.36 -8.39
N LYS A 53 -5.28 -3.50 -9.03
CA LYS A 53 -5.67 -4.83 -8.56
C LYS A 53 -5.13 -5.10 -7.14
N SER A 54 -3.84 -4.88 -6.93
CA SER A 54 -3.20 -5.10 -5.63
C SER A 54 -3.73 -4.15 -4.57
N LEU A 55 -4.05 -2.90 -4.93
CA LEU A 55 -4.68 -1.94 -4.01
C LEU A 55 -6.08 -2.41 -3.58
N ILE A 56 -6.89 -2.91 -4.51
CA ILE A 56 -8.23 -3.45 -4.20
C ILE A 56 -8.12 -4.69 -3.32
N LEU A 57 -7.19 -5.61 -3.62
CA LEU A 57 -6.95 -6.79 -2.78
C LEU A 57 -6.49 -6.40 -1.38
N TYR A 58 -5.56 -5.43 -1.26
CA TYR A 58 -5.14 -4.90 0.03
C TYR A 58 -6.31 -4.29 0.81
N ALA A 59 -7.07 -3.40 0.17
CA ALA A 59 -8.24 -2.79 0.80
C ALA A 59 -9.25 -3.84 1.24
N ASN A 60 -9.38 -4.98 0.55
CA ASN A 60 -10.29 -6.05 0.96
C ASN A 60 -9.81 -6.84 2.19
N GLU A 61 -8.50 -6.91 2.44
CA GLU A 61 -7.92 -7.53 3.63
C GLU A 61 -8.05 -6.64 4.89
N CYS A 62 -8.21 -5.33 4.70
CA CYS A 62 -8.42 -4.37 5.80
C CYS A 62 -9.82 -4.51 6.40
N ASP A 63 -9.97 -4.10 7.66
CA ASP A 63 -11.30 -3.84 8.21
C ASP A 63 -11.91 -2.56 7.63
N ILE A 64 -13.18 -2.28 7.94
CA ILE A 64 -13.88 -1.13 7.35
C ILE A 64 -13.27 0.22 7.75
N HIS A 65 -12.76 0.34 8.98
CA HIS A 65 -12.16 1.57 9.48
C HIS A 65 -10.79 1.83 8.83
N ASP A 66 -10.00 0.77 8.69
CA ASP A 66 -8.71 0.80 8.00
C ASP A 66 -8.88 1.19 6.51
N LYS A 67 -9.94 0.72 5.85
CA LYS A 67 -10.25 1.10 4.46
C LYS A 67 -10.59 2.57 4.31
N GLU A 68 -11.48 3.10 5.16
CA GLU A 68 -11.86 4.52 5.11
C GLU A 68 -10.65 5.42 5.31
N LYS A 69 -9.80 5.08 6.30
CA LYS A 69 -8.55 5.80 6.56
C LYS A 69 -7.60 5.73 5.36
N LEU A 70 -7.40 4.54 4.78
CA LEU A 70 -6.56 4.35 3.60
C LEU A 70 -6.93 5.30 2.45
N PHE A 71 -8.21 5.35 2.09
CA PHE A 71 -8.67 6.19 0.97
C PHE A 71 -8.68 7.69 1.31
N THR A 72 -8.96 8.04 2.58
CA THR A 72 -8.90 9.43 3.04
C THR A 72 -7.48 9.96 2.94
N ASP A 73 -6.51 9.26 3.51
CA ASP A 73 -5.09 9.67 3.51
C ASP A 73 -4.55 9.76 2.07
N LEU A 74 -4.84 8.76 1.23
CA LEU A 74 -4.43 8.78 -0.18
C LEU A 74 -5.04 9.98 -0.93
N GLY A 75 -6.32 10.28 -0.69
CA GLY A 75 -7.00 11.41 -1.31
C GLY A 75 -6.42 12.77 -0.88
N GLU A 76 -6.03 12.91 0.39
CA GLU A 76 -5.35 14.12 0.89
C GLU A 76 -3.97 14.30 0.28
N ILE A 77 -3.16 13.23 0.23
CA ILE A 77 -1.81 13.28 -0.36
C ILE A 77 -1.89 13.68 -1.83
N LEU A 78 -2.86 13.15 -2.57
CA LEU A 78 -3.04 13.46 -3.99
C LEU A 78 -3.48 14.92 -4.20
N ARG A 79 -4.39 15.45 -3.37
CA ARG A 79 -4.82 16.85 -3.47
C ARG A 79 -3.69 17.85 -3.16
N GLN A 80 -2.86 17.56 -2.16
CA GLN A 80 -1.68 18.37 -1.81
C GLN A 80 -0.59 18.39 -2.89
N SER A 81 -0.70 17.52 -3.90
CA SER A 81 0.24 17.42 -5.02
C SER A 81 -0.20 18.21 -6.24
N GLU A 82 -1.43 18.72 -6.24
CA GLU A 82 -2.01 19.57 -7.29
C GLU A 82 -1.84 21.07 -6.99
N GLU A 83 -1.41 21.42 -5.77
CA GLU A 83 -1.07 22.78 -5.29
C GLU A 83 0.44 23.08 -5.40
#